data_AF-A0A8H4AUV0-F1
#
_entry.id   AF-A0A8H4AUV0-F1
#
_cell.length_a   1.000
_cell.length_b   1.000
_cell.length_c   1.000
_cell.angle_alpha   90.00
_cell.angle_beta   90.00
_cell.angle_gamma   90.00
#
_symmetry.space_group_name_H-M   'P 1'
#
loop_
_entity.id
_entity.type
_entity.pdbx_description
1 polymer ?
#
loop_
_entity_poly.entity_id
_entity_poly.type
_entity_poly.pdbx_seq_one_letter_code
_entity_poly.pdbx_strand_id
1 'polypeptide(L)'
;MNNKTRAEVEWSPMRENNKRKLEANWVLLLRNGQLARIIAGRSERIELEKRHQIYVRIRNLPRFTKEVLLLRQLKGINAKVVHIFQNKNRNPRSQVVIEFENKEDRERALERKLKYFNYTIEWEYTVPYRKDNRNMITSHTVTTRRPSVAQYNQVAQTEKERYNRRELQKEKETRKKEKVPQAPNERLNNKEEINQERHRLEELAQRLVEEIKEKLIWKLSNSMKIGAELSQCS
;
A
#
# COMPACT_ATOMS: atom_id res chain seq x y z
N MET A 1 23.81 1.80 7.81
CA MET A 1 22.97 2.02 9.01
C MET A 1 21.65 1.28 8.81
N ASN A 2 21.38 0.26 9.63
CA ASN A 2 20.08 -0.43 9.63
C ASN A 2 19.06 0.48 10.33
N ASN A 3 18.34 1.29 9.56
CA ASN A 3 17.21 2.08 10.06
C ASN A 3 16.11 1.10 10.49
N LYS A 4 16.15 0.65 11.75
CA LYS A 4 15.10 -0.20 12.31
C LYS A 4 13.83 0.64 12.42
N THR A 5 12.86 0.39 11.55
CA THR A 5 11.53 1.01 11.52
C THR A 5 10.59 0.43 12.59
N ARG A 6 11.12 0.14 13.78
CA ARG A 6 10.38 -0.49 14.87
C ARG A 6 10.41 0.41 16.09
N ALA A 7 9.23 0.70 16.62
CA ALA A 7 9.05 1.34 17.91
C ALA A 7 8.46 0.30 18.88
N GLU A 8 8.89 0.37 20.13
CA GLU A 8 8.27 -0.36 21.24
C GLU A 8 7.55 0.68 22.10
N VAL A 9 6.29 0.40 22.43
CA VAL A 9 5.45 1.31 23.21
C VAL A 9 4.93 0.53 24.40
N GLU A 10 5.24 1.01 25.58
CA GLU A 10 4.60 0.52 26.80
C GLU A 10 3.18 1.07 26.86
N TRP A 11 2.22 0.17 27.03
CA TRP A 11 0.82 0.53 27.05
C TRP A 11 0.12 -0.21 28.19
N SER A 12 -0.57 0.55 29.04
CA SER A 12 -1.35 0.03 30.16
C SER A 12 -2.84 0.19 29.87
N PRO A 13 -3.60 -0.90 29.63
CA PRO A 13 -5.03 -0.82 29.41
C PRO A 13 -5.76 -0.34 30.66
N MET A 14 -6.58 0.70 30.57
CA MET A 14 -7.49 1.08 31.66
C MET A 14 -8.61 0.06 31.90
N ARG A 15 -8.94 -0.80 30.92
CA ARG A 15 -10.02 -1.79 30.98
C ARG A 15 -9.63 -3.04 30.18
N GLU A 16 -10.01 -4.22 30.66
CA GLU A 16 -9.74 -5.51 30.00
C GLU A 16 -10.29 -5.58 28.56
N ASN A 17 -11.46 -4.98 28.33
CA ASN A 17 -12.05 -4.90 26.99
C ASN A 17 -11.15 -4.16 25.98
N ASN A 18 -10.35 -3.19 26.43
CA ASN A 18 -9.43 -2.47 25.55
C ASN A 18 -8.25 -3.36 25.16
N LYS A 19 -7.78 -4.22 26.07
CA LYS A 19 -6.72 -5.19 25.80
C LYS A 19 -7.13 -6.15 24.69
N ARG A 20 -8.31 -6.76 24.80
CA ARG A 20 -8.87 -7.64 23.76
C ARG A 20 -9.03 -6.94 22.41
N LYS A 21 -9.51 -5.69 22.42
CA LYS A 21 -9.62 -4.88 21.19
C LYS A 21 -8.25 -4.59 20.57
N LEU A 22 -7.23 -4.35 21.38
CA LEU A 22 -5.89 -4.11 20.88
C LEU A 22 -5.29 -5.39 20.28
N GLU A 23 -5.42 -6.52 20.98
CA GLU A 23 -4.93 -7.83 20.51
C GLU A 23 -5.62 -8.28 19.21
N ALA A 24 -6.92 -7.98 19.07
CA ALA A 24 -7.68 -8.27 17.85
C ALA A 24 -7.27 -7.40 16.65
N ASN A 25 -6.63 -6.24 16.89
CA ASN A 25 -6.13 -5.34 15.86
C ASN A 25 -4.66 -5.64 15.59
N TRP A 26 -4.33 -6.00 14.35
CA TRP A 26 -2.93 -6.27 13.98
C TRP A 26 -2.24 -5.08 13.32
N VAL A 27 -3.01 -4.02 13.05
CA VAL A 27 -2.54 -2.86 12.30
C VAL A 27 -3.15 -1.58 12.85
N LEU A 28 -2.32 -0.54 12.93
CA LEU A 28 -2.72 0.83 13.22
C LEU A 28 -2.56 1.70 11.98
N LEU A 29 -3.56 2.54 11.74
CA LEU A 29 -3.50 3.56 10.71
C LEU A 29 -2.69 4.76 11.23
N LEU A 30 -1.64 5.13 10.50
CA LEU A 30 -0.85 6.32 10.76
C LEU A 30 -1.43 7.53 10.03
N ARG A 31 -1.13 8.74 10.54
CA ARG A 31 -1.62 10.01 9.97
C ARG A 31 -1.25 10.22 8.50
N ASN A 32 -0.11 9.67 8.07
CA ASN A 32 0.36 9.75 6.68
C ASN A 32 -0.31 8.73 5.73
N GLY A 33 -1.33 8.00 6.20
CA GLY A 33 -2.01 6.98 5.40
C GLY A 33 -1.20 5.71 5.21
N GLN A 34 -0.20 5.47 6.06
CA GLN A 34 0.51 4.19 6.14
C GLN A 34 -0.09 3.30 7.22
N LEU A 35 0.21 2.00 7.12
CA LEU A 35 -0.19 1.00 8.09
C LEU A 35 1.01 0.59 8.94
N ALA A 36 0.91 0.74 10.26
CA ALA A 36 1.87 0.23 11.21
C ALA A 36 1.39 -1.11 11.75
N ARG A 37 2.18 -2.17 11.58
CA ARG A 37 1.87 -3.47 12.19
C ARG A 37 2.10 -3.41 13.70
N ILE A 38 1.15 -3.93 14.46
CA ILE A 38 1.24 -4.03 15.91
C ILE A 38 1.25 -5.49 16.37
N ILE A 39 2.06 -5.73 17.38
CA ILE A 39 2.25 -7.02 18.03
C ILE A 39 2.26 -6.72 19.53
N ALA A 40 1.45 -7.46 20.29
CA ALA A 40 1.46 -7.34 21.73
C ALA A 40 2.70 -8.06 22.29
N GLY A 41 3.24 -7.57 23.40
CA GLY A 41 4.40 -8.20 24.05
C GLY A 41 5.76 -7.71 23.58
N ARG A 42 6.81 -8.20 24.24
CA ARG A 42 8.20 -7.80 23.98
C ARG A 42 8.80 -8.69 22.90
N SER A 43 8.86 -8.18 21.67
CA SER A 43 9.68 -8.75 20.58
C SER A 43 9.45 -10.23 20.30
N GLU A 44 8.20 -10.69 20.33
CA GLU A 44 7.87 -12.07 20.04
C GLU A 44 7.91 -12.35 18.53
N ARG A 45 9.11 -12.66 18.03
CA ARG A 45 9.33 -13.18 16.68
C ARG A 45 8.43 -14.39 16.39
N ILE A 46 8.15 -15.20 17.41
CA ILE A 46 7.29 -16.38 17.33
C ILE A 46 5.87 -15.99 16.92
N GLU A 47 5.28 -14.94 17.51
CA GLU A 47 3.96 -14.47 17.09
C GLU A 47 3.96 -13.98 15.65
N LEU A 48 4.99 -13.21 15.26
CA LEU A 48 5.10 -12.74 13.88
C LEU A 48 5.19 -13.92 12.91
N GLU A 49 5.98 -14.94 13.23
CA GLU A 49 6.11 -16.16 12.43
C GLU A 49 4.80 -16.95 12.39
N LYS A 50 4.04 -17.03 13.48
CA LYS A 50 2.70 -17.64 13.51
C LYS A 50 1.73 -16.89 12.58
N ARG A 51 1.68 -15.55 12.67
CA ARG A 51 0.82 -14.72 11.79
C ARG A 51 1.25 -14.84 10.32
N HIS A 52 2.56 -14.94 10.06
CA HIS A 52 3.14 -15.18 8.74
C HIS A 52 2.88 -16.57 8.18
N GLN A 53 2.29 -17.53 8.92
CA GLN A 53 1.93 -18.84 8.34
C GLN A 53 0.62 -18.78 7.55
N ILE A 54 -0.28 -17.87 7.92
CA ILE A 54 -1.62 -17.77 7.35
C ILE A 54 -1.70 -16.50 6.48
N TYR A 55 -0.92 -16.50 5.40
CA TYR A 55 -0.91 -15.41 4.42
C TYR A 55 -1.27 -15.89 3.02
N VAL A 56 -1.68 -14.92 2.20
CA VAL A 56 -1.88 -15.10 0.76
C VAL A 56 -1.20 -13.95 0.04
N ARG A 57 -0.73 -14.23 -1.18
CA ARG A 57 -0.21 -13.21 -2.08
C ARG A 57 -1.22 -12.83 -3.13
N ILE A 58 -1.21 -11.56 -3.46
CA ILE A 58 -1.99 -10.97 -4.54
C ILE A 58 -1.03 -10.41 -5.59
N ARG A 59 -1.41 -10.55 -6.87
CA ARG A 59 -0.71 -9.98 -8.02
C ARG A 59 -1.61 -9.03 -8.80
N ASN A 60 -1.00 -8.35 -9.77
CA ASN A 60 -1.67 -7.41 -10.69
C ASN A 60 -2.29 -6.19 -10.00
N LEU A 61 -1.66 -5.72 -8.92
CA LEU A 61 -2.12 -4.54 -8.22
C LEU A 61 -1.70 -3.24 -8.97
N PRO A 62 -2.59 -2.25 -9.13
CA PRO A 62 -2.22 -0.94 -9.69
C PRO A 62 -1.13 -0.26 -8.86
N ARG A 63 -0.20 0.44 -9.54
CA ARG A 63 0.96 1.09 -8.90
C ARG A 63 0.61 2.19 -7.89
N PHE A 64 -0.57 2.79 -8.01
CA PHE A 64 -1.05 3.87 -7.12
C PHE A 64 -1.91 3.35 -5.96
N THR A 65 -1.94 2.03 -5.74
CA THR A 65 -2.75 1.45 -4.67
C THR A 65 -2.21 1.83 -3.30
N LYS A 66 -3.10 2.28 -2.41
CA LYS A 66 -2.79 2.61 -1.03
C LYS A 66 -3.14 1.42 -0.13
N GLU A 67 -2.21 1.00 0.74
CA GLU A 67 -2.40 -0.13 1.65
C GLU A 67 -3.69 -0.02 2.48
N VAL A 68 -4.00 1.18 2.98
CA VAL A 68 -5.17 1.46 3.82
C VAL A 68 -6.48 1.23 3.07
N LEU A 69 -6.57 1.69 1.82
CA LEU A 69 -7.77 1.52 1.01
C LEU A 69 -7.97 0.06 0.64
N LEU A 70 -6.87 -0.63 0.30
CA LEU A 70 -6.89 -2.05 0.01
C LEU A 70 -7.33 -2.86 1.23
N LEU A 71 -6.78 -2.59 2.42
CA LEU A 71 -7.22 -3.24 3.67
C LEU A 71 -8.70 -2.99 3.95
N ARG A 72 -9.18 -1.76 3.77
CA ARG A 72 -10.60 -1.43 3.96
C ARG A 72 -11.50 -2.27 3.06
N GLN A 73 -11.11 -2.45 1.79
CA GLN A 73 -11.87 -3.28 0.85
C GLN A 73 -11.80 -4.76 1.20
N LEU A 74 -10.65 -5.24 1.68
CA LEU A 74 -10.45 -6.63 2.09
C LEU A 74 -11.01 -6.96 3.47
N LYS A 75 -11.56 -5.99 4.22
CA LYS A 75 -12.27 -6.29 5.47
C LYS A 75 -13.46 -7.23 5.27
N GLY A 76 -14.12 -7.20 4.10
CA GLY A 76 -15.23 -8.11 3.78
C GLY A 76 -14.84 -9.59 3.66
N ILE A 77 -13.54 -9.89 3.61
CA ILE A 77 -12.98 -11.25 3.64
C ILE A 77 -12.15 -11.51 4.91
N ASN A 78 -12.35 -10.71 5.97
CA ASN A 78 -11.66 -10.84 7.25
C ASN A 78 -10.12 -10.71 7.18
N ALA A 79 -9.59 -9.97 6.21
CA ALA A 79 -8.16 -9.66 6.16
C ALA A 79 -7.74 -8.80 7.38
N LYS A 80 -6.64 -9.17 8.03
CA LYS A 80 -6.12 -8.44 9.21
C LYS A 80 -5.01 -7.47 8.86
N VAL A 81 -4.09 -7.90 7.99
CA VAL A 81 -2.92 -7.10 7.59
C VAL A 81 -2.81 -7.11 6.08
N VAL A 82 -2.42 -5.97 5.52
CA VAL A 82 -2.07 -5.80 4.11
C VAL A 82 -0.71 -5.14 4.06
N HIS A 83 0.20 -5.70 3.26
CA HIS A 83 1.52 -5.10 3.06
C HIS A 83 1.91 -5.10 1.57
N ILE A 84 2.17 -3.92 1.04
CA ILE A 84 2.66 -3.68 -0.33
C ILE A 84 4.17 -3.51 -0.24
N PHE A 85 4.91 -4.49 -0.76
CA PHE A 85 6.37 -4.41 -0.78
C PHE A 85 6.85 -3.30 -1.72
N GLN A 86 7.96 -2.67 -1.36
CA GLN A 86 8.66 -1.74 -2.22
C GLN A 86 9.84 -2.43 -2.91
N ASN A 87 10.22 -1.95 -4.10
CA ASN A 87 11.46 -2.36 -4.74
C ASN A 87 12.67 -1.54 -4.22
N LYS A 88 13.88 -1.82 -4.71
CA LYS A 88 15.11 -1.09 -4.33
C LYS A 88 14.99 0.43 -4.60
N ASN A 89 14.17 0.82 -5.57
CA ASN A 89 13.91 2.21 -5.94
C ASN A 89 12.74 2.82 -5.14
N ARG A 90 12.28 2.17 -4.07
CA ARG A 90 11.14 2.58 -3.23
C ARG A 90 9.80 2.68 -3.98
N ASN A 91 9.71 2.15 -5.19
CA ASN A 91 8.45 2.07 -5.91
C ASN A 91 7.62 0.90 -5.37
N PRO A 92 6.31 1.06 -5.17
CA PRO A 92 5.44 -0.03 -4.76
C PRO A 92 5.45 -1.14 -5.83
N ARG A 93 5.56 -2.39 -5.38
CA ARG A 93 5.42 -3.56 -6.25
C ARG A 93 3.94 -3.80 -6.54
N SER A 94 3.66 -4.46 -7.66
CA SER A 94 2.33 -4.97 -8.00
C SER A 94 1.96 -6.25 -7.22
N GLN A 95 2.68 -6.52 -6.13
CA GLN A 95 2.52 -7.70 -5.28
C GLN A 95 2.23 -7.27 -3.84
N VAL A 96 1.27 -7.95 -3.23
CA VAL A 96 0.81 -7.67 -1.87
C VAL A 96 0.78 -8.96 -1.07
N VAL A 97 1.17 -8.89 0.20
CA VAL A 97 0.91 -9.95 1.17
C VAL A 97 -0.24 -9.55 2.07
N ILE A 98 -1.19 -10.47 2.22
CA ILE A 98 -2.35 -10.33 3.08
C ILE A 98 -2.26 -11.42 4.15
N GLU A 99 -2.44 -11.03 5.40
CA GLU A 99 -2.44 -11.97 6.54
C GLU A 99 -3.85 -12.07 7.12
N PHE A 100 -4.21 -13.29 7.49
CA PHE A 100 -5.49 -13.65 8.09
C PHE A 100 -5.26 -14.16 9.51
N GLU A 101 -6.28 -14.01 10.35
CA GLU A 101 -6.27 -14.58 11.70
C GLU A 101 -6.46 -16.09 11.64
N ASN A 102 -7.38 -16.57 10.79
CA ASN A 102 -7.75 -17.97 10.68
C ASN A 102 -7.44 -18.54 9.29
N LYS A 103 -7.13 -19.84 9.24
CA LYS A 103 -6.94 -20.57 7.98
C LYS A 103 -8.24 -20.64 7.17
N GLU A 104 -9.39 -20.76 7.83
CA GLU A 104 -10.70 -20.80 7.17
C GLU A 104 -11.01 -19.50 6.42
N ASP A 105 -10.72 -18.34 7.03
CA ASP A 105 -10.86 -17.04 6.37
C ASP A 105 -9.98 -16.94 5.12
N ARG A 106 -8.76 -17.49 5.22
CA ARG A 106 -7.83 -17.58 4.09
C ARG A 106 -8.39 -18.40 2.93
N GLU A 107 -8.90 -19.61 3.19
CA GLU A 107 -9.47 -20.47 2.15
C GLU A 107 -10.70 -19.81 1.51
N ARG A 108 -11.63 -19.28 2.33
CA ARG A 108 -12.80 -18.56 1.83
C ARG A 108 -12.43 -17.33 0.99
N ALA A 109 -11.33 -16.65 1.32
CA ALA A 109 -10.82 -15.54 0.53
C ALA A 109 -10.35 -16.00 -0.86
N LEU A 110 -9.61 -17.11 -0.94
CA LEU A 110 -9.07 -17.66 -2.20
C LEU A 110 -10.16 -18.06 -3.20
N GLU A 111 -11.30 -18.52 -2.72
CA GLU A 111 -12.46 -18.86 -3.56
C GLU A 111 -13.15 -17.63 -4.18
N ARG A 112 -12.99 -16.45 -3.56
CA ARG A 112 -13.66 -15.22 -4.00
C ARG A 112 -12.83 -14.48 -5.04
N LYS A 113 -13.50 -14.01 -6.10
CA LYS A 113 -12.90 -13.04 -7.02
C LYS A 113 -12.79 -11.68 -6.35
N LEU A 114 -11.59 -11.11 -6.33
CA LEU A 114 -11.36 -9.78 -5.80
C LEU A 114 -11.33 -8.73 -6.90
N LYS A 115 -11.92 -7.58 -6.59
CA LYS A 115 -11.78 -6.35 -7.37
C LYS A 115 -11.21 -5.27 -6.46
N TYR A 116 -10.46 -4.33 -7.03
CA TYR A 116 -10.04 -3.10 -6.37
C TYR A 116 -10.29 -1.94 -7.33
N PHE A 117 -11.29 -1.12 -7.00
CA PHE A 117 -11.93 -0.23 -7.98
C PHE A 117 -12.30 -0.99 -9.27
N ASN A 118 -11.75 -0.57 -10.41
CA ASN A 118 -12.01 -1.14 -11.73
C ASN A 118 -11.02 -2.26 -12.11
N TYR A 119 -10.12 -2.64 -11.20
CA TYR A 119 -9.11 -3.64 -11.47
C TYR A 119 -9.51 -4.99 -10.87
N THR A 120 -9.44 -6.04 -11.68
CA THR A 120 -9.55 -7.41 -11.19
C THR A 120 -8.21 -7.83 -10.61
N ILE A 121 -8.24 -8.28 -9.37
CA ILE A 121 -7.06 -8.73 -8.66
C ILE A 121 -6.98 -10.26 -8.73
N GLU A 122 -5.77 -10.78 -8.92
CA GLU A 122 -5.52 -12.21 -8.98
C GLU A 122 -4.81 -12.70 -7.73
N TRP A 123 -5.32 -13.79 -7.17
CA TRP A 123 -4.65 -14.54 -6.12
C TRP A 123 -3.43 -15.26 -6.70
N GLU A 124 -2.28 -15.11 -6.04
CA GLU A 124 -1.14 -15.96 -6.29
C GLU A 124 -1.32 -17.22 -5.46
N TYR A 125 -1.73 -18.30 -6.13
CA TYR A 125 -1.73 -19.65 -5.57
C TYR A 125 -0.29 -20.00 -5.21
N THR A 126 0.07 -19.67 -3.98
CA THR A 126 1.37 -19.98 -3.44
C THR A 126 1.30 -21.46 -3.09
N VAL A 127 2.01 -22.28 -3.87
CA VAL A 127 2.30 -23.65 -3.44
C VAL A 127 2.89 -23.52 -2.03
N PRO A 128 2.31 -24.17 -1.00
CA PRO A 128 2.73 -23.98 0.38
C PRO A 128 4.25 -24.12 0.45
N TYR A 129 4.89 -23.12 1.04
CA TYR A 129 6.33 -23.06 1.21
C TYR A 129 6.75 -24.31 2.01
N ARG A 130 7.14 -25.39 1.31
CA ARG A 130 7.63 -26.63 1.93
C ARG A 130 8.86 -26.28 2.74
N LYS A 131 8.70 -26.18 4.07
CA LYS A 131 9.81 -25.99 5.01
C LYS A 131 10.77 -27.19 5.00
N ASP A 132 10.38 -28.31 4.39
CA ASP A 132 11.13 -29.57 4.40
C ASP A 132 12.22 -29.73 3.34
N ASN A 133 12.32 -28.81 2.36
CA ASN A 133 13.28 -28.96 1.26
C ASN A 133 14.60 -28.19 1.43
N ARG A 134 15.06 -27.94 2.67
CA ARG A 134 16.48 -27.62 2.89
C ARG A 134 17.38 -28.86 3.00
N ASN A 135 16.81 -30.06 3.18
CA ASN A 135 17.59 -31.30 3.27
C ASN A 135 17.49 -32.19 2.01
N MET A 136 16.64 -31.85 1.03
CA MET A 136 16.51 -32.62 -0.22
C MET A 136 17.32 -32.04 -1.40
N ILE A 137 18.36 -31.25 -1.10
CA ILE A 137 19.45 -30.90 -2.02
C ILE A 137 20.77 -31.30 -1.35
N THR A 138 20.87 -32.54 -0.87
CA THR A 138 22.14 -33.09 -0.36
C THR A 138 22.25 -34.61 -0.56
N SER A 139 21.74 -35.12 -1.69
CA SER A 139 22.02 -36.50 -2.14
C SER A 139 21.73 -36.74 -3.62
N HIS A 140 21.90 -35.71 -4.45
CA HIS A 140 22.51 -35.97 -5.75
C HIS A 140 23.97 -35.63 -5.60
N THR A 141 24.78 -36.68 -5.52
CA THR A 141 26.18 -36.68 -5.93
C THR A 141 26.22 -36.13 -7.35
N VAL A 142 26.20 -34.80 -7.46
CA VAL A 142 26.69 -34.09 -8.62
C VAL A 142 28.18 -34.38 -8.58
N THR A 143 28.56 -35.47 -9.25
CA THR A 143 29.86 -35.53 -9.88
C THR A 143 29.95 -34.25 -10.69
N THR A 144 30.71 -33.28 -10.18
CA THR A 144 31.16 -32.12 -10.92
C THR A 144 32.02 -32.63 -12.08
N ARG A 145 31.38 -33.16 -13.11
CA ARG A 145 31.94 -33.21 -14.44
C ARG A 145 32.08 -31.75 -14.84
N ARG A 146 33.33 -31.27 -14.83
CA ARG A 146 33.69 -29.99 -15.43
C ARG A 146 32.96 -29.91 -16.78
N PRO A 147 32.12 -28.89 -17.02
CA PRO A 147 31.50 -28.72 -18.33
C PRO A 147 32.61 -28.72 -19.36
N SER A 148 32.45 -29.52 -20.42
CA SER A 148 33.48 -29.59 -21.44
C SER A 148 33.64 -28.21 -22.09
N VAL A 149 34.83 -27.90 -22.59
CA VAL A 149 35.12 -26.62 -23.27
C VAL A 149 34.09 -26.30 -24.37
N ALA A 150 33.49 -27.33 -24.98
CA ALA A 150 32.41 -27.17 -25.95
C ALA A 150 31.12 -26.57 -25.37
N GLN A 151 30.75 -26.88 -24.13
CA GLN A 151 29.59 -26.29 -23.45
C GLN A 151 29.82 -24.81 -23.10
N TYR A 152 31.05 -24.44 -22.73
CA TYR A 152 31.40 -23.05 -22.45
C TYR A 152 31.30 -22.18 -23.70
N ASN A 153 31.74 -22.72 -24.85
CA ASN A 153 31.66 -22.03 -26.14
C ASN A 153 30.21 -21.84 -26.62
N GLN A 154 29.32 -22.81 -26.38
CA GLN A 154 27.89 -22.67 -26.70
C GLN A 154 27.22 -21.59 -25.85
N VAL A 155 27.52 -21.54 -24.54
CA VAL A 155 26.96 -20.52 -23.63
C VAL A 155 27.44 -19.12 -24.06
N ALA A 156 28.74 -18.96 -24.35
CA ALA A 156 29.30 -17.69 -24.83
C ALA A 156 28.67 -17.22 -26.16
N GLN A 157 28.38 -18.14 -27.09
CA GLN A 157 27.68 -17.81 -28.33
C GLN A 157 26.24 -17.34 -28.07
N THR A 158 25.49 -18.02 -27.20
CA THR A 158 24.11 -17.62 -26.87
C THR A 158 24.04 -16.28 -26.13
N GLU A 159 25.03 -15.94 -25.31
CA GLU A 159 25.10 -14.64 -24.64
C GLU A 159 25.40 -13.50 -25.62
N LYS A 160 26.28 -13.74 -26.60
CA LYS A 160 26.59 -12.77 -27.66
C LYS A 160 25.38 -12.49 -28.56
N GLU A 161 24.59 -13.51 -28.89
CA GLU A 161 23.33 -13.35 -29.64
C GLU A 161 22.28 -12.56 -28.84
N ARG A 162 22.15 -12.83 -27.54
CA ARG A 162 21.24 -12.07 -26.65
C ARG A 162 21.63 -10.61 -26.54
N TYR A 163 22.93 -10.31 -26.50
CA TYR A 163 23.43 -8.93 -26.50
C TYR A 163 23.07 -8.21 -27.80
N ASN A 164 23.35 -8.82 -28.96
CA ASN A 164 23.04 -8.23 -30.26
C ASN A 164 21.52 -7.99 -30.44
N ARG A 165 20.67 -8.90 -29.97
CA ARG A 165 19.20 -8.72 -30.02
C ARG A 165 18.72 -7.52 -29.18
N ARG A 166 19.36 -7.24 -28.04
CA ARG A 166 19.03 -6.08 -27.19
C ARG A 166 19.45 -4.76 -27.83
N GLU A 167 20.62 -4.71 -28.45
CA GLU A 167 21.09 -3.50 -29.15
C GLU A 167 20.20 -3.18 -30.36
N LEU A 168 19.78 -4.20 -31.13
CA LEU A 168 18.84 -4.01 -32.24
C LEU A 168 17.45 -3.49 -31.80
N GLN A 169 17.01 -3.85 -30.59
CA GLN A 169 15.76 -3.33 -30.02
C GLN A 169 15.90 -1.87 -29.59
N LYS A 170 17.03 -1.48 -28.97
CA LYS A 170 17.29 -0.08 -28.61
C LYS A 170 17.33 0.83 -29.84
N GLU A 171 17.94 0.38 -30.94
CA GLU A 171 17.99 1.16 -32.18
C GLU A 171 16.60 1.34 -32.84
N LYS A 172 15.71 0.35 -32.71
CA LYS A 172 14.31 0.48 -33.18
C LYS A 172 13.49 1.42 -32.31
N GLU A 173 13.78 1.49 -31.00
CA GLU A 173 13.12 2.42 -30.08
C GLU A 173 13.58 3.87 -30.29
N THR A 174 14.86 4.11 -30.60
CA THR A 174 15.35 5.46 -30.91
C THR A 174 14.73 5.99 -32.21
N ARG A 175 14.63 5.18 -33.27
CA ARG A 175 13.97 5.58 -34.53
C ARG A 175 12.45 5.83 -34.39
N LYS A 176 11.77 5.19 -33.44
CA LYS A 176 10.35 5.48 -33.15
C LYS A 176 10.13 6.78 -32.39
N LYS A 177 11.12 7.25 -31.63
CA LYS A 177 11.03 8.53 -30.89
C LYS A 177 11.21 9.77 -31.77
N GLU A 178 11.81 9.63 -32.95
CA GLU A 178 11.95 10.74 -33.92
C GLU A 178 10.69 10.98 -34.76
N LYS A 179 9.69 10.10 -34.70
CA LYS A 179 8.39 10.29 -35.36
C LYS A 179 7.26 10.52 -34.35
N VAL A 180 7.46 11.40 -33.39
CA VAL A 180 6.37 11.92 -32.55
C VAL A 180 5.79 13.15 -33.26
N PRO A 181 4.53 13.11 -33.74
CA PRO A 181 3.83 14.32 -34.17
C PRO A 181 3.79 15.27 -32.98
N GLN A 182 4.25 16.50 -33.17
CA GLN A 182 4.05 17.58 -32.20
C GLN A 182 2.54 17.72 -31.99
N ALA A 183 2.04 17.16 -30.88
CA ALA A 183 0.66 17.33 -30.48
C ALA A 183 0.47 18.79 -30.01
N PRO A 184 -0.72 19.39 -30.25
CA PRO A 184 -0.92 20.83 -30.11
C PRO A 184 -0.78 21.29 -28.65
N ASN A 185 -0.24 22.49 -28.47
CA ASN A 185 -0.03 23.20 -27.19
C ASN A 185 -1.31 23.47 -26.35
N GLU A 186 -2.49 22.93 -26.71
CA GLU A 186 -3.77 23.18 -26.03
C GLU A 186 -3.81 22.68 -24.58
N ARG A 187 -2.97 21.71 -24.19
CA ARG A 187 -3.00 21.15 -22.82
C ARG A 187 -2.42 22.07 -21.75
N LEU A 188 -1.63 23.09 -22.11
CA LEU A 188 -1.06 24.01 -21.14
C LEU A 188 -2.08 25.07 -20.71
N ASN A 189 -2.89 25.58 -21.64
CA ASN A 189 -3.92 26.60 -21.34
C ASN A 189 -4.97 26.10 -20.34
N ASN A 190 -5.41 24.84 -20.46
CA ASN A 190 -6.41 24.28 -19.54
C ASN A 190 -5.92 24.18 -18.08
N LYS A 191 -4.60 24.11 -17.86
CA LYS A 191 -4.06 23.98 -16.49
C LYS A 191 -4.07 25.30 -15.74
N GLU A 192 -3.86 26.42 -16.44
CA GLU A 192 -3.93 27.76 -15.84
C GLU A 192 -5.37 28.14 -15.51
N GLU A 193 -6.31 27.83 -16.40
CA GLU A 193 -7.74 28.08 -16.17
C GLU A 193 -8.27 27.32 -14.94
N ILE A 194 -7.90 26.04 -14.80
CA ILE A 194 -8.25 25.23 -13.62
C ILE A 194 -7.67 25.83 -12.32
N ASN A 195 -6.45 26.35 -12.37
CA ASN A 195 -5.81 26.96 -11.21
C ASN A 195 -6.46 28.29 -10.82
N GLN A 196 -6.85 29.11 -11.79
CA GLN A 196 -7.56 30.37 -11.55
C GLN A 196 -8.94 30.12 -10.92
N GLU A 197 -9.68 29.14 -11.42
CA GLU A 197 -11.01 28.82 -10.89
C GLU A 197 -10.92 28.25 -9.46
N ARG A 198 -9.88 27.47 -9.17
CA ARG A 198 -9.62 26.99 -7.81
C ARG A 198 -9.37 28.14 -6.82
N HIS A 199 -8.61 29.15 -7.23
CA HIS A 199 -8.35 30.34 -6.38
C HIS A 199 -9.64 31.12 -6.09
N ARG A 200 -10.51 31.31 -7.10
CA ARG A 200 -11.82 31.97 -6.93
C ARG A 200 -12.71 31.24 -5.92
N LEU A 201 -12.75 29.91 -5.98
CA LEU A 201 -13.53 29.10 -5.05
C LEU A 201 -12.99 29.20 -3.61
N GLU A 202 -11.67 29.26 -3.43
CA GLU A 202 -11.04 29.44 -2.11
C GLU A 202 -11.38 30.82 -1.51
N GLU A 203 -11.40 31.89 -2.30
CA GLU A 203 -11.83 33.24 -1.84
C GLU A 203 -13.32 33.29 -1.45
N LEU A 204 -14.20 32.69 -2.24
CA LEU A 204 -15.64 32.64 -1.93
C LEU A 204 -15.91 31.86 -0.65
N ALA A 205 -15.19 30.75 -0.43
CA ALA A 205 -15.31 29.97 0.80
C ALA A 205 -14.88 30.78 2.03
N GLN A 206 -13.80 31.57 1.93
CA GLN A 206 -13.36 32.44 3.03
C GLN A 206 -14.38 33.53 3.34
N ARG A 207 -14.98 34.17 2.31
CA ARG A 207 -16.04 35.18 2.52
C ARG A 207 -17.25 34.62 3.24
N LEU A 208 -17.72 33.42 2.85
CA LEU A 208 -18.84 32.75 3.51
C LEU A 208 -18.55 32.43 4.99
N VAL A 209 -17.31 32.03 5.30
CA VAL A 209 -16.91 31.76 6.69
C VAL A 209 -16.96 33.03 7.53
N GLU A 210 -16.48 34.16 7.02
CA GLU A 210 -16.54 35.44 7.75
C GLU A 210 -17.99 35.93 7.92
N GLU A 211 -18.84 35.81 6.89
CA GLU A 211 -20.26 36.18 7.01
C GLU A 211 -21.00 35.34 8.08
N ILE A 212 -20.69 34.04 8.15
CA ILE A 212 -21.26 33.16 9.18
C ILE A 212 -20.76 33.56 10.57
N LYS A 213 -19.48 33.92 10.72
CA LYS A 213 -18.91 34.40 12.00
C LYS A 213 -19.60 35.69 12.46
N GLU A 214 -19.79 36.67 11.58
CA GLU A 214 -20.46 37.92 11.92
C GLU A 214 -21.91 37.69 12.36
N LYS A 215 -22.66 36.83 11.65
CA LYS A 215 -24.04 36.47 12.04
C LYS A 215 -24.10 35.76 13.39
N LEU A 216 -23.11 34.92 13.72
CA LEU A 216 -23.01 34.24 15.02
C LEU A 216 -22.70 35.23 16.15
N ILE A 217 -21.74 36.13 15.95
CA ILE A 217 -21.39 37.18 16.91
C ILE A 217 -22.61 38.07 17.20
N TRP A 218 -23.33 38.48 16.16
CA TRP A 218 -24.55 39.28 16.30
C TRP A 218 -25.64 38.55 17.10
N LYS A 219 -25.89 37.26 16.80
CA LYS A 219 -26.86 36.44 17.54
C LYS A 219 -26.49 36.29 19.02
N LEU A 220 -25.21 36.03 19.32
CA LEU A 220 -24.73 35.89 20.69
C LEU A 220 -24.88 37.21 21.46
N SER A 221 -24.49 38.33 20.86
CA SER A 221 -24.62 39.67 21.45
C SER A 221 -26.08 40.01 21.78
N ASN A 222 -27.02 39.73 20.87
CA ASN A 222 -28.45 39.94 21.12
C ASN A 222 -28.99 39.02 22.23
N SER A 223 -28.57 37.74 22.27
CA SER A 223 -29.01 36.83 23.33
C SER A 223 -28.54 37.26 24.73
N MET A 224 -27.35 37.86 24.83
CA MET A 224 -26.82 38.36 26.10
C MET A 224 -27.55 39.62 26.58
N LYS A 225 -27.94 40.51 25.67
CA LYS A 225 -28.74 41.71 26.01
C LYS A 225 -30.11 41.32 26.58
N ILE A 226 -30.81 40.39 25.93
CA ILE A 226 -32.12 39.89 26.40
C ILE A 226 -31.99 39.25 27.79
N GLY A 227 -30.93 38.46 28.02
CA GLY A 227 -30.68 37.85 29.33
C GLY A 227 -30.41 38.87 30.45
N ALA A 228 -29.72 39.98 30.14
CA ALA A 228 -29.44 41.04 31.10
C ALA A 228 -30.69 41.83 31.51
N GLU A 229 -31.58 42.11 30.55
CA GLU A 229 -32.86 42.80 30.82
C GLU A 229 -33.78 41.96 31.73
N LEU A 230 -33.86 40.64 31.50
CA LEU A 230 -34.65 39.75 32.34
C LEU A 230 -34.13 39.65 33.79
N SER A 231 -32.82 39.75 33.99
CA SER A 231 -32.20 39.71 35.32
C SER A 231 -32.46 40.98 36.16
N GLN A 232 -32.86 42.10 35.56
CA GLN A 232 -33.18 43.33 36.29
C GLN A 232 -34.63 43.39 36.76
N CYS A 233 -35.51 42.51 36.25
CA CYS A 233 -36.92 42.43 36.62
C CYS A 233 -37.24 41.38 37.70
N SER A 234 -36.23 40.66 38.20
CA SER A 234 -36.36 39.67 39.30
C SER A 234 -35.74 40.21 40.58
#